data_AF-A0A7K3GDS1-F1
#
_entry.id   AF-A0A7K3GDS1-F1
#
_cell.length_a   1.000
_cell.length_b   1.000
_cell.length_c   1.000
_cell.angle_alpha   90.00
_cell.angle_beta   90.00
_cell.angle_gamma   90.00
#
_symmetry.space_group_name_H-M   'P 1'
#
loop_
_entity.id
_entity.type
_entity.pdbx_description
1 polymer ?
#
loop_
_entity_poly.entity_id
_entity_poly.type
_entity_poly.pdbx_seq_one_letter_code
_entity_poly.pdbx_strand_id
1 'polypeptide(L)'
;VRRYGDVPVCLAGHGLGGRAALRAAGEEAVGAVLALAPWLPEDDVAAEPEPVRQLAGRRVLLVHGTNDARTDPELSFRFAQRAKKANRDTCRFEVHSDGHALRQYADEVRALAADFVLGALFARPVARPLTDAFAAPPPLGLRMPLAAGFGGARRK
;
A
#
# COMPACT_ATOMS: atom_id res chain seq x y z
N VAL A 1 -31.60 0.73 -12.27
CA VAL A 1 -31.01 1.91 -11.59
C VAL A 1 -29.92 1.43 -10.65
N ARG A 2 -28.65 1.87 -10.81
CA ARG A 2 -27.58 1.58 -9.84
C ARG A 2 -27.86 2.41 -8.58
N ARG A 3 -27.96 1.76 -7.41
CA ARG A 3 -28.36 2.39 -6.13
C ARG A 3 -27.42 3.52 -5.66
N TYR A 4 -26.17 3.54 -6.13
CA TYR A 4 -25.13 4.46 -5.63
C TYR A 4 -24.35 5.22 -6.71
N GLY A 5 -24.71 5.12 -8.00
CA GLY A 5 -23.94 5.75 -9.08
C GLY A 5 -22.49 5.23 -9.16
N ASP A 6 -21.58 6.07 -9.66
CA ASP A 6 -20.14 5.77 -9.69
C ASP A 6 -19.51 6.17 -8.35
N VAL A 7 -19.23 5.17 -7.51
CA VAL A 7 -18.64 5.35 -6.18
C VAL A 7 -17.17 4.97 -6.24
N PRO A 8 -16.25 5.80 -5.73
CA PRO A 8 -14.84 5.41 -5.65
C PRO A 8 -14.68 4.21 -4.72
N VAL A 9 -13.91 3.21 -5.18
CA VAL A 9 -13.61 1.99 -4.45
C VAL A 9 -12.14 1.96 -4.05
N CYS A 10 -11.88 1.54 -2.80
CA CYS A 10 -10.55 1.17 -2.34
C CYS A 10 -10.51 -0.34 -2.14
N LEU A 11 -9.61 -1.02 -2.86
CA LEU A 11 -9.34 -2.44 -2.62
C LEU A 11 -8.29 -2.58 -1.52
N ALA A 12 -8.56 -3.39 -0.51
CA ALA A 12 -7.62 -3.67 0.57
C ALA A 12 -7.42 -5.19 0.68
N GLY A 13 -6.17 -5.61 0.84
CA GLY A 13 -5.86 -7.03 0.96
C GLY A 13 -4.53 -7.30 1.66
N HIS A 14 -4.46 -8.47 2.30
CA HIS A 14 -3.27 -8.98 2.99
C HIS A 14 -2.66 -10.14 2.22
N GLY A 15 -1.34 -10.21 2.07
CA GLY A 15 -0.68 -11.40 1.52
C GLY A 15 -1.10 -11.61 0.08
N LEU A 16 -1.64 -12.80 -0.22
CA LEU A 16 -2.21 -13.09 -1.54
C LEU A 16 -3.39 -12.16 -1.88
N GLY A 17 -4.19 -11.76 -0.89
CA GLY A 17 -5.25 -10.77 -1.09
C GLY A 17 -4.71 -9.38 -1.47
N GLY A 18 -3.52 -9.01 -0.97
CA GLY A 18 -2.83 -7.78 -1.37
C GLY A 18 -2.42 -7.81 -2.83
N ARG A 19 -1.89 -8.95 -3.31
CA ARG A 19 -1.61 -9.17 -4.74
C ARG A 19 -2.88 -9.15 -5.59
N ALA A 20 -3.95 -9.77 -5.13
CA ALA A 20 -5.24 -9.75 -5.83
C ALA A 20 -5.75 -8.30 -5.98
N ALA A 21 -5.67 -7.49 -4.92
CA ALA A 21 -6.05 -6.08 -4.97
C ALA A 21 -5.20 -5.27 -5.96
N LEU A 22 -3.87 -5.49 -5.99
CA LEU A 22 -2.97 -4.85 -6.95
C LEU A 22 -3.29 -5.22 -8.40
N ARG A 23 -3.67 -6.47 -8.67
CA ARG A 23 -4.08 -6.92 -10.01
C ARG A 23 -5.44 -6.37 -10.43
N ALA A 24 -6.41 -6.34 -9.51
CA ALA A 24 -7.76 -5.87 -9.78
C ALA A 24 -7.88 -4.33 -9.89
N ALA A 25 -6.80 -3.58 -9.64
CA ALA A 25 -6.77 -2.12 -9.69
C ALA A 25 -7.02 -1.50 -11.08
N GLY A 26 -7.11 -2.33 -12.13
CA GLY A 26 -7.48 -1.90 -13.48
C GLY A 26 -8.97 -1.59 -13.64
N GLU A 27 -9.82 -2.05 -12.72
CA GLU A 27 -11.25 -1.78 -12.74
C GLU A 27 -11.57 -0.29 -12.59
N GLU A 28 -12.50 0.23 -13.40
CA GLU A 28 -12.79 1.67 -13.52
C GLU A 28 -13.15 2.34 -12.20
N ALA A 29 -13.90 1.64 -11.33
CA ALA A 29 -14.32 2.17 -10.03
C ALA A 29 -13.18 2.24 -8.99
N VAL A 30 -12.05 1.56 -9.22
CA VAL A 30 -10.97 1.44 -8.23
C VAL A 30 -10.06 2.66 -8.31
N GLY A 31 -10.21 3.56 -7.33
CA GLY A 31 -9.37 4.74 -7.20
C GLY A 31 -8.16 4.52 -6.28
N ALA A 32 -8.18 3.48 -5.44
CA ALA A 32 -7.12 3.24 -4.47
C ALA A 32 -6.89 1.76 -4.14
N VAL A 33 -5.65 1.43 -3.74
CA VAL A 33 -5.25 0.09 -3.31
C VAL A 33 -4.41 0.16 -2.04
N LEU A 34 -4.80 -0.63 -1.04
CA LEU A 34 -4.03 -0.90 0.17
C LEU A 34 -3.56 -2.36 0.15
N ALA A 35 -2.25 -2.57 0.02
CA ALA A 35 -1.65 -3.90 0.02
C ALA A 35 -0.80 -4.10 1.29
N LEU A 36 -1.28 -4.95 2.19
CA LEU A 36 -0.60 -5.32 3.43
C LEU A 36 0.20 -6.62 3.22
N ALA A 37 1.50 -6.57 3.50
CA ALA A 37 2.47 -7.65 3.30
C ALA A 37 2.18 -8.49 2.04
N PRO A 38 2.05 -7.87 0.85
CA PRO A 38 1.54 -8.57 -0.31
C PRO A 38 2.50 -9.68 -0.73
N TRP A 39 1.97 -10.89 -0.93
CA TRP A 39 2.73 -11.99 -1.51
C TRP A 39 2.93 -11.72 -3.00
N LEU A 40 4.17 -11.61 -3.46
CA LEU A 40 4.50 -11.37 -4.86
C LEU A 40 5.48 -12.47 -5.32
N PRO A 41 5.37 -12.95 -6.57
CA PRO A 41 6.31 -13.94 -7.09
C PRO A 41 7.71 -13.35 -7.20
N GLU A 42 8.72 -14.21 -7.03
CA GLU A 42 10.12 -13.88 -7.23
C GLU A 42 10.42 -13.65 -8.73
N ASP A 43 11.51 -12.93 -9.01
CA ASP A 43 11.89 -12.54 -10.38
C ASP A 43 12.47 -13.72 -11.20
N ASP A 44 12.86 -14.81 -10.54
CA ASP A 44 13.47 -16.01 -11.14
C ASP A 44 12.44 -17.09 -11.51
N VAL A 45 11.19 -16.92 -11.09
CA VAL A 45 10.09 -17.77 -11.52
C VAL A 45 9.81 -17.43 -12.98
N ALA A 46 9.63 -18.44 -13.85
CA ALA A 46 9.33 -18.26 -15.28
C ALA A 46 7.97 -17.55 -15.58
N ALA A 47 7.38 -16.91 -14.59
CA ALA A 47 6.19 -16.09 -14.72
C ALA A 47 6.55 -14.66 -15.10
N GLU A 48 5.70 -14.04 -15.92
CA GLU A 48 5.79 -12.61 -16.21
C GLU A 48 5.78 -11.78 -14.91
N PRO A 49 6.59 -10.72 -14.80
CA PRO A 49 6.62 -9.87 -13.63
C PRO A 49 5.24 -9.28 -13.33
N GLU A 50 4.91 -9.14 -12.04
CA GLU A 50 3.60 -8.60 -11.64
C GLU A 50 3.30 -7.25 -12.32
N PRO A 51 2.14 -7.08 -12.97
CA PRO A 51 1.87 -5.89 -13.77
C PRO A 51 1.72 -4.66 -12.86
N VAL A 52 2.12 -3.49 -13.36
CA VAL A 52 2.02 -2.21 -12.64
C VAL A 52 1.31 -1.11 -13.42
N ARG A 53 1.09 -1.29 -14.73
CA ARG A 53 0.50 -0.24 -15.59
C ARG A 53 -0.94 0.06 -15.20
N GLN A 54 -1.67 -0.94 -14.74
CA GLN A 54 -3.04 -0.80 -14.23
C GLN A 54 -3.12 0.06 -12.96
N LEU A 55 -1.99 0.41 -12.33
CA LEU A 55 -1.93 1.29 -11.16
C LEU A 55 -1.88 2.78 -11.52
N ALA A 56 -1.70 3.14 -12.80
CA ALA A 56 -1.56 4.53 -13.24
C ALA A 56 -2.80 5.37 -12.90
N GLY A 57 -2.62 6.44 -12.10
CA GLY A 57 -3.70 7.33 -11.69
C GLY A 57 -4.52 6.83 -10.50
N ARG A 58 -4.03 5.82 -9.76
CA ARG A 58 -4.65 5.31 -8.53
C ARG A 58 -3.73 5.63 -7.35
N ARG A 59 -4.29 5.83 -6.16
CA ARG A 59 -3.48 5.92 -4.94
C ARG A 59 -3.11 4.52 -4.46
N VAL A 60 -1.83 4.24 -4.28
CA VAL A 60 -1.35 2.90 -3.90
C VAL A 60 -0.50 3.00 -2.64
N LEU A 61 -0.91 2.29 -1.59
CA LEU A 61 -0.13 2.13 -0.37
C LEU A 61 0.23 0.66 -0.17
N LEU A 62 1.53 0.40 -0.05
CA LEU A 62 2.06 -0.89 0.40
C LEU A 62 2.57 -0.77 1.84
N VAL A 63 2.33 -1.78 2.66
CA VAL A 63 2.89 -1.86 4.02
C VAL A 63 3.50 -3.24 4.21
N HIS A 64 4.75 -3.34 4.64
CA HIS A 64 5.43 -4.64 4.79
C HIS A 64 6.29 -4.67 6.05
N GLY A 65 6.23 -5.77 6.81
CA GLY A 65 7.08 -6.00 7.97
C GLY A 65 8.50 -6.38 7.54
N THR A 66 9.54 -5.76 8.11
CA THR A 66 10.92 -6.01 7.64
C THR A 66 11.45 -7.42 7.96
N ASN A 67 10.80 -8.13 8.88
CA ASN A 67 11.17 -9.49 9.29
C ASN A 67 10.14 -10.53 8.79
N ASP A 68 9.47 -10.24 7.68
CA ASP A 68 8.53 -11.17 7.06
C ASP A 68 9.26 -12.40 6.49
N ALA A 69 9.16 -13.52 7.22
CA ALA A 69 9.73 -14.80 6.80
C ALA A 69 8.83 -15.59 5.82
N ARG A 70 7.61 -15.12 5.51
CA ARG A 70 6.70 -15.75 4.54
C ARG A 70 6.77 -15.13 3.17
N THR A 71 7.05 -13.84 3.10
CA THR A 71 7.20 -13.10 1.85
C THR A 71 8.30 -12.10 2.02
N ASP A 72 9.37 -12.25 1.22
CA ASP A 72 10.51 -11.35 1.26
C ASP A 72 10.04 -9.88 1.05
N PRO A 73 10.26 -9.00 2.04
CA PRO A 73 9.91 -7.58 1.94
C PRO A 73 10.53 -6.88 0.73
N GLU A 74 11.68 -7.37 0.24
CA GLU A 74 12.36 -6.81 -0.92
C GLU A 74 11.54 -6.97 -2.21
N LEU A 75 10.72 -8.01 -2.33
CA LEU A 75 9.82 -8.20 -3.48
C LEU A 75 8.77 -7.09 -3.56
N SER A 76 8.17 -6.72 -2.41
CA SER A 76 7.24 -5.59 -2.35
C SER A 76 7.93 -4.25 -2.62
N PHE A 77 9.20 -4.09 -2.24
CA PHE A 77 9.98 -2.90 -2.54
C PHE A 77 10.27 -2.76 -4.04
N ARG A 78 10.76 -3.82 -4.70
CA ARG A 78 11.02 -3.82 -6.16
C ARG A 78 9.73 -3.60 -6.96
N PHE A 79 8.63 -4.23 -6.55
CA PHE A 79 7.32 -3.96 -7.13
C PHE A 79 6.94 -2.49 -6.96
N ALA A 80 7.09 -1.93 -5.75
CA ALA A 80 6.77 -0.53 -5.47
C ALA A 80 7.65 0.44 -6.28
N GLN A 81 8.92 0.11 -6.57
CA GLN A 81 9.78 0.92 -7.45
C GLN A 81 9.22 0.99 -8.86
N ARG A 82 8.84 -0.16 -9.43
CA ARG A 82 8.23 -0.24 -10.75
C ARG A 82 6.88 0.48 -10.79
N ALA A 83 6.05 0.29 -9.76
CA ALA A 83 4.77 0.95 -9.61
C ALA A 83 4.93 2.47 -9.49
N LYS A 84 5.85 2.98 -8.66
CA LYS A 84 6.13 4.43 -8.53
C LYS A 84 6.56 5.07 -9.85
N LYS A 85 7.36 4.35 -10.64
CA LYS A 85 7.79 4.81 -11.97
C LYS A 85 6.60 4.96 -12.93
N ALA A 86 5.63 4.05 -12.89
CA ALA A 86 4.42 4.11 -13.70
C ALA A 86 3.32 5.02 -13.10
N ASN A 87 3.34 5.21 -11.79
CA ASN A 87 2.30 5.88 -11.01
C ASN A 87 2.92 6.59 -9.80
N ARG A 88 3.05 7.92 -9.90
CA ARG A 88 3.68 8.75 -8.84
C ARG A 88 2.97 8.64 -7.49
N ASP A 89 1.67 8.37 -7.48
CA ASP A 89 0.84 8.21 -6.28
C ASP A 89 0.94 6.80 -5.66
N THR A 90 2.14 6.22 -5.71
CA THR A 90 2.49 4.98 -5.00
C THR A 90 3.38 5.32 -3.82
N CYS A 91 3.17 4.75 -2.64
CA CYS A 91 4.16 4.80 -1.56
C CYS A 91 4.20 3.48 -0.81
N ARG A 92 5.28 3.27 -0.04
CA ARG A 92 5.45 2.06 0.75
C ARG A 92 6.03 2.36 2.12
N PHE A 93 5.44 1.75 3.13
CA PHE A 93 5.90 1.79 4.51
C PHE A 93 6.48 0.46 4.95
N GLU A 94 7.57 0.54 5.70
CA GLU A 94 8.22 -0.57 6.38
C GLU A 94 7.84 -0.56 7.86
N VAL A 95 7.34 -1.69 8.33
CA VAL A 95 7.06 -1.89 9.76
C VAL A 95 8.26 -2.62 10.34
N HIS A 96 9.16 -1.83 10.94
CA HIS A 96 10.44 -2.34 11.42
C HIS A 96 10.24 -3.48 12.42
N SER A 97 11.00 -4.56 12.25
CA SER A 97 11.00 -5.77 13.08
C SER A 97 9.69 -6.58 13.11
N ASP A 98 8.63 -6.16 12.41
CA ASP A 98 7.38 -6.93 12.30
C ASP A 98 7.48 -7.98 11.19
N GLY A 99 6.64 -9.01 11.31
CA GLY A 99 6.56 -10.10 10.34
C GLY A 99 5.37 -9.97 9.40
N HIS A 100 5.08 -11.04 8.64
CA HIS A 100 4.00 -11.09 7.66
C HIS A 100 2.65 -10.58 8.18
N ALA A 101 2.32 -10.95 9.42
CA ALA A 101 1.00 -10.67 9.99
C ALA A 101 0.83 -9.22 10.47
N LEU A 102 1.90 -8.41 10.49
CA LEU A 102 1.88 -7.01 10.94
C LEU A 102 1.21 -6.84 12.32
N ARG A 103 1.60 -7.69 13.28
CA ARG A 103 0.91 -7.81 14.58
C ARG A 103 1.53 -6.94 15.66
N GLN A 104 2.85 -6.76 15.64
CA GLN A 104 3.56 -6.03 16.70
C GLN A 104 3.16 -4.55 16.71
N TYR A 105 2.90 -3.99 15.53
CA TYR A 105 2.47 -2.59 15.34
C TYR A 105 1.07 -2.50 14.70
N ALA A 106 0.18 -3.43 15.06
CA ALA A 106 -1.15 -3.53 14.46
C ALA A 106 -1.99 -2.25 14.61
N ASP A 107 -1.80 -1.50 15.69
CA ASP A 107 -2.49 -0.24 15.94
C ASP A 107 -2.04 0.86 14.99
N GLU A 108 -0.73 1.01 14.81
CA GLU A 108 -0.13 1.96 13.87
C GLU A 108 -0.48 1.59 12.43
N VAL A 109 -0.41 0.31 12.08
CA VAL A 109 -0.78 -0.19 10.73
C VAL A 109 -2.26 0.10 10.46
N ARG A 110 -3.14 -0.16 11.44
CA ARG A 110 -4.57 0.16 11.31
C ARG A 110 -4.82 1.67 11.18
N ALA A 111 -4.10 2.48 11.94
CA ALA A 111 -4.21 3.94 11.85
C ALA A 111 -3.71 4.47 10.49
N LEU A 112 -2.60 3.94 9.96
CA LEU A 112 -2.09 4.27 8.63
C LEU A 112 -3.07 3.85 7.53
N ALA A 113 -3.58 2.62 7.62
CA ALA A 113 -4.59 2.10 6.70
C ALA A 113 -5.86 2.97 6.69
N ALA A 114 -6.38 3.32 7.87
CA ALA A 114 -7.55 4.17 8.00
C ALA A 114 -7.30 5.58 7.44
N ASP A 115 -6.15 6.19 7.74
CA ASP A 115 -5.77 7.51 7.20
C ASP A 115 -5.71 7.50 5.67
N PHE A 116 -5.07 6.49 5.10
CA PHE A 116 -4.99 6.29 3.65
C PHE A 116 -6.37 6.11 3.01
N VAL A 117 -7.17 5.16 3.51
CA VAL A 117 -8.50 4.86 2.92
C VAL A 117 -9.42 6.08 3.03
N LEU A 118 -9.44 6.76 4.19
CA LEU A 118 -10.28 7.93 4.39
C LEU A 118 -9.83 9.11 3.51
N GLY A 119 -8.52 9.31 3.36
CA GLY A 119 -7.98 10.35 2.48
C GLY A 119 -8.22 10.07 1.00
N ALA A 120 -8.19 8.81 0.58
CA ALA A 120 -8.43 8.40 -0.79
C ALA A 120 -9.91 8.48 -1.19
N LEU A 121 -10.82 8.00 -0.33
CA LEU A 121 -12.25 7.89 -0.67
C LEU A 121 -13.06 9.15 -0.36
N PHE A 122 -12.66 9.93 0.63
CA PHE A 122 -13.41 11.11 1.09
C PHE A 122 -12.67 12.43 0.89
N ALA A 123 -11.58 12.43 0.12
CA ALA A 123 -10.73 13.59 -0.13
C ALA A 123 -10.28 14.33 1.16
N ARG A 124 -10.14 13.59 2.27
CA ARG A 124 -9.69 14.14 3.54
C ARG A 124 -8.18 14.41 3.52
N PRO A 125 -7.70 15.45 4.21
CA PRO A 125 -6.27 15.60 4.47
C PRO A 125 -5.72 14.35 5.16
N VAL A 126 -4.59 13.85 4.68
CA VAL A 126 -3.87 12.71 5.28
C VAL A 126 -2.75 13.20 6.19
N ALA A 127 -2.22 12.29 7.02
CA ALA A 127 -1.11 12.60 7.91
C ALA A 127 0.13 12.97 7.10
N ARG A 128 0.92 13.90 7.64
CA ARG A 128 2.15 14.38 7.01
C ARG A 128 3.10 13.25 6.57
N PRO A 129 3.37 12.20 7.37
CA PRO A 129 4.21 11.10 6.91
C PRO A 129 3.70 10.42 5.63
N LEU A 130 2.38 10.28 5.47
CA LEU A 130 1.79 9.70 4.28
C LEU A 130 1.88 10.65 3.08
N THR A 131 1.65 11.95 3.28
CA THR A 131 1.88 12.99 2.26
C THR A 131 3.34 12.99 1.78
N ASP A 132 4.27 12.98 2.72
CA ASP A 132 5.71 13.00 2.43
C ASP A 132 6.14 11.72 1.69
N ALA A 133 5.59 10.56 2.06
CA ALA A 133 5.82 9.30 1.37
C ALA A 133 5.37 9.31 -0.10
N PHE A 134 4.22 9.92 -0.40
CA PHE A 134 3.76 10.09 -1.78
C PHE A 134 4.63 11.07 -2.55
N ALA A 135 5.09 12.15 -1.93
CA ALA A 135 5.92 13.15 -2.61
C ALA A 135 7.36 12.67 -2.86
N ALA A 136 7.92 11.84 -1.97
CA ALA A 136 9.31 11.45 -2.02
C ALA A 136 9.62 10.48 -3.19
N PRO A 137 10.75 10.66 -3.89
CA PRO A 137 11.21 9.71 -4.90
C PRO A 137 11.70 8.41 -4.24
N PRO A 138 11.81 7.30 -5.00
CA PRO A 138 12.54 6.12 -4.53
C PRO A 138 14.01 6.44 -4.22
N PRO A 139 14.62 5.80 -3.20
CA PRO A 139 14.02 4.80 -2.32
C PRO A 139 13.20 5.41 -1.16
N LEU A 140 13.32 6.72 -0.91
CA LEU A 140 12.78 7.38 0.29
C LEU A 140 11.28 7.14 0.48
N GLY A 141 10.44 7.45 -0.50
CA GLY A 141 8.98 7.24 -0.42
C GLY A 141 8.53 5.78 -0.40
N LEU A 142 9.48 4.83 -0.53
CA LEU A 142 9.21 3.39 -0.61
C LEU A 142 9.84 2.57 0.54
N ARG A 143 10.69 3.20 1.35
CA ARG A 143 11.28 2.66 2.59
C ARG A 143 10.93 3.56 3.77
N MET A 144 9.72 4.10 3.78
CA MET A 144 9.27 4.97 4.85
C MET A 144 9.10 4.15 6.13
N PRO A 145 9.77 4.47 7.24
CA PRO A 145 9.54 3.76 8.49
C PRO A 145 8.15 4.13 9.04
N LEU A 146 7.37 3.12 9.42
CA LEU A 146 6.16 3.35 10.22
C LEU A 146 6.58 3.66 11.66
N ALA A 147 6.47 4.93 12.04
CA ALA A 147 6.81 5.38 13.39
C ALA A 147 5.86 4.77 14.44
N ALA A 148 6.43 4.31 15.56
CA ALA A 148 5.65 3.91 16.73
C ALA A 148 4.77 5.09 17.21
N GLY A 149 3.53 4.78 17.60
CA GLY A 149 2.55 5.79 17.99
C GLY A 149 1.89 6.55 16.85
N PHE A 150 2.10 6.16 15.58
CA PHE A 150 1.31 6.70 14.45
C PHE A 150 -0.19 6.63 14.75
N GLY A 151 -0.89 7.75 14.55
CA GLY A 151 -2.33 7.88 14.86
C GLY A 151 -2.66 8.13 16.33
N GLY A 152 -1.70 8.05 17.27
CA GLY A 152 -1.91 8.36 18.69
C GLY A 152 -2.34 9.81 18.94
N ALA A 153 -1.83 10.76 18.16
CA ALA A 153 -2.21 12.17 18.26
C ALA A 153 -3.64 12.49 17.75
N ARG A 154 -4.29 11.58 17.03
CA ARG A 154 -5.65 11.75 16.48
C ARG A 154 -6.76 11.17 17.38
N ARG A 155 -6.38 10.54 18.49
CA ARG A 155 -7.31 9.94 19.49
C ARG A 155 -7.61 10.89 20.66
N LYS A 156 -7.29 12.19 20.55
CA LYS A 156 -7.68 13.23 21.52
C LYS A 156 -8.70 14.17 20.91
#